data_AF-A0A6A8LV98-F1
#
_entry.id   AF-A0A6A8LV98-F1
#
_cell.length_a   1.000
_cell.length_b   1.000
_cell.length_c   1.000
_cell.angle_alpha   90.00
_cell.angle_beta   90.00
_cell.angle_gamma   90.00
#
_symmetry.space_group_name_H-M   'P 1'
#
loop_
_entity.id
_entity.type
_entity.pdbx_description
1 polymer ?
#
loop_
_entity_poly.entity_id
_entity_poly.type
_entity_poly.pdbx_seq_one_letter_code
_entity_poly.pdbx_strand_id
1 'polypeptide(L)' 'MAISQEKKNEIMKKYARHEGDTGSAEVQIAVLTADINELNDHIKAHKKDYASYRGLMKKIGHRRNLLA' A
#
# COMPACT_ATOMS: atom_id res chain seq x y z
N MET A 1 6.59 -3.15 -8.44
CA MET A 1 6.92 -1.71 -8.38
C MET A 1 6.55 -1.15 -7.01
N ALA A 2 7.21 -0.07 -6.61
CA ALA A 2 6.95 0.65 -5.36
C ALA A 2 6.46 2.06 -5.70
N ILE A 3 5.50 2.57 -4.94
CA ILE A 3 5.08 3.98 -5.00
C ILE A 3 6.31 4.89 -4.89
N SER A 4 6.32 5.99 -5.65
CA SER A 4 7.38 7.00 -5.56
C SER A 4 7.49 7.56 -4.14
N GLN A 5 8.70 7.90 -3.71
CA GLN A 5 8.93 8.40 -2.36
C GLN A 5 8.12 9.68 -2.08
N GLU A 6 7.96 10.54 -3.08
CA GLU A 6 7.15 11.76 -3.02
C GLU A 6 5.69 11.45 -2.70
N LYS A 7 5.06 10.57 -3.50
CA LYS A 7 3.66 10.19 -3.33
C LYS A 7 3.43 9.44 -2.02
N LYS A 8 4.40 8.63 -1.58
CA LYS A 8 4.37 8.00 -0.25
C LYS A 8 4.38 9.06 0.86
N ASN A 9 5.27 10.05 0.77
CA ASN A 9 5.38 11.14 1.75
C ASN A 9 4.11 11.99 1.79
N GLU A 10 3.49 12.28 0.65
CA GLU A 10 2.21 12.98 0.57
C GLU A 10 1.08 12.19 1.26
N ILE A 11 0.97 10.89 0.99
CA ILE A 11 -0.02 10.02 1.63
C ILE A 11 0.22 9.97 3.15
N MET A 12 1.47 9.82 3.58
CA MET A 12 1.78 9.81 5.02
C MET A 12 1.36 11.12 5.69
N LYS A 13 1.71 12.27 5.11
CA LYS A 13 1.28 13.58 5.66
C LYS A 13 -0.23 13.76 5.70
N LYS A 14 -0.95 13.22 4.70
CA LYS A 14 -2.41 13.36 4.60
C LYS A 14 -3.17 12.55 5.64
N TYR A 15 -2.68 11.37 6.00
CA TYR A 15 -3.35 10.45 6.93
C TYR A 15 -2.69 10.37 8.31
N ALA A 16 -1.61 11.12 8.52
CA ALA A 16 -0.95 11.26 9.82
C ALA A 16 -1.91 11.85 10.85
N ARG A 17 -1.95 11.27 12.05
CA ARG A 17 -2.76 11.81 13.17
C ARG A 17 -2.10 13.02 13.83
N HIS A 18 -0.78 13.09 13.78
CA HIS A 18 0.03 14.19 14.30
C HIS A 18 1.27 14.38 13.43
N GLU A 19 1.96 15.51 13.60
CA GLU A 19 3.23 15.73 12.91
C GLU A 19 4.26 14.65 13.29
N GLY A 20 4.88 14.04 12.29
CA GLY A 20 5.85 12.95 12.46
C GLY A 20 5.24 11.54 12.60
N ASP A 21 3.92 11.39 12.52
CA ASP A 21 3.28 10.08 12.52
C ASP A 21 3.58 9.31 11.22
N THR A 22 4.40 8.27 11.35
CA THR A 22 4.81 7.38 10.24
C THR A 22 4.31 5.94 10.43
N GLY A 23 3.65 5.66 11.57
CA GLY A 23 3.43 4.29 12.03
C GLY A 23 2.00 4.01 12.47
N SER A 24 1.10 4.99 12.51
CA SER A 24 -0.30 4.73 12.84
C SER A 24 -0.98 3.80 11.83
N ALA A 25 -2.05 3.15 12.29
CA ALA A 25 -2.82 2.23 11.47
C ALA A 25 -3.37 2.95 10.21
N GLU A 26 -3.83 4.19 10.32
CA GLU A 26 -4.35 4.99 9.20
C GLU A 26 -3.28 5.24 8.15
N VAL A 27 -2.09 5.66 8.57
CA VAL A 27 -0.95 5.90 7.66
C VAL A 27 -0.56 4.61 6.95
N GLN A 28 -0.40 3.51 7.70
CA GLN A 28 -0.06 2.21 7.14
C GLN A 28 -1.13 1.72 6.15
N ILE A 29 -2.41 1.81 6.50
CA ILE A 29 -3.53 1.42 5.65
C ILE A 29 -3.57 2.26 4.37
N ALA A 30 -3.35 3.57 4.47
CA ALA A 30 -3.37 4.48 3.32
C ALA A 30 -2.24 4.15 2.33
N VAL A 31 -1.02 3.94 2.84
CA VAL A 31 0.13 3.54 2.02
C VAL A 31 -0.12 2.17 1.37
N LEU A 32 -0.57 1.17 2.13
CA LEU A 32 -0.89 -0.16 1.60
C LEU A 32 -1.97 -0.12 0.53
N THR A 33 -2.99 0.72 0.72
CA THR A 33 -4.09 0.85 -0.24
C THR A 33 -3.62 1.43 -1.56
N ALA A 34 -2.79 2.47 -1.53
CA ALA A 34 -2.22 3.04 -2.74
C ALA A 34 -1.33 2.01 -3.47
N ASP A 35 -0.47 1.30 -2.73
CA ASP A 35 0.40 0.25 -3.26
C ASP A 35 -0.39 -0.91 -3.90
N ILE A 36 -1.49 -1.32 -3.26
CA ILE A 36 -2.40 -2.37 -3.76
C ILE A 36 -3.03 -1.94 -5.08
N ASN A 37 -3.47 -0.68 -5.20
CA ASN A 37 -4.10 -0.19 -6.43
C ASN A 37 -3.12 -0.20 -7.61
N GLU A 38 -1.89 0.28 -7.42
CA GLU A 38 -0.86 0.24 -8.48
C GLU A 38 -0.47 -1.19 -8.86
N LEU A 39 -0.33 -2.10 -7.88
CA LEU A 39 -0.06 -3.52 -8.14
C LEU A 39 -1.21 -4.21 -8.88
N ASN A 40 -2.44 -3.84 -8.58
CA ASN A 40 -3.61 -4.43 -9.22
C ASN A 40 -3.63 -4.10 -10.72
N ASP A 41 -3.30 -2.85 -11.09
CA ASP A 41 -3.20 -2.45 -12.49
C ASP A 41 -2.02 -3.11 -13.21
N HIS A 42 -0.86 -3.25 -12.54
CA HIS A 42 0.27 -4.03 -13.05
C HIS A 42 -0.13 -5.49 -13.37
N ILE A 43 -0.83 -6.15 -12.45
CA ILE A 43 -1.23 -7.56 -12.61
C ILE A 43 -2.26 -7.72 -13.75
N LYS A 44 -3.16 -6.75 -13.95
CA LYS A 44 -4.09 -6.77 -15.09
C LYS A 44 -3.34 -6.78 -16.43
N ALA A 45 -2.27 -6.00 -16.54
CA ALA A 45 -1.39 -5.98 -17.73
C ALA A 45 -0.49 -7.23 -17.81
N HIS A 46 0.02 -7.70 -16.67
CA HIS A 46 0.99 -8.78 -16.56
C HIS A 46 0.41 -10.02 -15.86
N LYS A 47 -0.59 -10.65 -16.49
CA LYS A 47 -1.35 -11.78 -15.90
C LYS A 47 -0.52 -13.01 -15.53
N LYS A 48 0.69 -13.16 -16.07
CA LYS A 48 1.60 -14.29 -15.80
C LYS A 48 2.60 -14.00 -14.67
N ASP A 49 2.60 -12.80 -14.09
CA ASP A 49 3.48 -12.44 -12.98
C ASP A 49 2.91 -12.93 -11.63
N TYR A 50 3.03 -14.23 -11.39
CA TYR A 50 2.54 -14.87 -10.16
C TYR A 50 3.34 -14.48 -8.92
N ALA A 51 4.60 -14.06 -9.08
CA ALA A 51 5.44 -13.62 -7.97
C ALA A 51 4.90 -12.30 -7.39
N SER A 52 4.60 -11.32 -8.25
CA SER A 52 3.96 -10.07 -7.84
C SER A 52 2.54 -10.30 -7.30
N TYR A 53 1.77 -11.23 -7.88
CA TYR A 53 0.45 -11.60 -7.36
C TYR A 53 0.51 -12.12 -5.92
N ARG A 54 1.49 -12.97 -5.60
CA ARG A 54 1.72 -13.43 -4.22
C ARG A 54 2.06 -12.25 -3.29
N GLY A 55 2.86 -11.30 -3.75
CA GLY A 55 3.15 -10.06 -3.03
C GLY A 55 1.89 -9.23 -2.75
N LEU A 56 1.02 -9.08 -3.75
CA LEU A 56 -0.28 -8.40 -3.62
C LEU A 56 -1.14 -9.07 -2.53
N MET A 57 -1.25 -10.40 -2.55
CA MET A 57 -2.05 -11.14 -1.55
C MET A 57 -1.53 -10.92 -0.12
N LYS A 58 -0.21 -10.88 0.08
CA LYS A 58 0.39 -10.55 1.39
C LYS A 58 0.01 -9.14 1.84
N LYS A 59 0.07 -8.15 0.95
CA LYS A 59 -0.32 -6.76 1.26
C LYS A 59 -1.81 -6.65 1.62
N ILE A 60 -2.68 -7.34 0.89
CA ILE A 60 -4.12 -7.41 1.20
C ILE A 60 -4.37 -8.02 2.59
N GLY A 61 -3.70 -9.14 2.89
CA GLY A 61 -3.80 -9.79 4.20
C GLY A 61 -3.33 -8.88 5.34
N HIS A 62 -2.20 -8.21 5.17
CA HIS A 62 -1.69 -7.27 6.16
C HIS A 62 -2.64 -6.09 6.38
N ARG A 63 -3.18 -5.49 5.31
CA ARG A 63 -4.19 -4.42 5.42
C ARG A 63 -5.46 -4.90 6.15
N ARG A 64 -5.91 -6.13 5.87
CA ARG A 64 -7.07 -6.71 6.55
C ARG A 64 -6.82 -6.87 8.06
N ASN A 65 -5.61 -7.27 8.45
CA ASN A 65 -5.25 -7.40 9.87
C ASN A 65 -5.18 -6.05 10.60
N LEU A 66 -4.83 -4.96 9.92
CA LEU A 66 -4.84 -3.62 10.50
C LEU A 66 -6.25 -3.04 10.68
N LEU A 67 -7.24 -3.60 10.00
CA LEU A 67 -8.65 -3.19 10.05
C LEU A 67 -9.51 -4.06 11.00
N ALA A 68 -8.96 -5.18 11.48
CA ALA A 68 -9.62 -6.11 12.38
C ALA A 68 -9.37 -5.71 13.85
#